data_AF-A0A7Z9ICB1-F1
#
_entry.id   AF-A0A7Z9ICB1-F1
#
_cell.length_a   1.000
_cell.length_b   1.000
_cell.length_c   1.000
_cell.angle_alpha   90.00
_cell.angle_beta   90.00
_cell.angle_gamma   90.00
#
_symmetry.space_group_name_H-M   'P 1'
#
loop_
_entity.id
_entity.type
_entity.pdbx_description
1 polymer ?
#
loop_
_entity_poly.entity_id
_entity_poly.type
_entity_poly.pdbx_seq_one_letter_code
_entity_poly.pdbx_strand_id
1 'polypeptide(L)'
;METVAVDYAPRGVKFYYIYKALAHPENNGYIQPFTLEERLLHVQEAKRTLGSGIEWICDNMDNGLKAALGGAPNSEFIIDPAGKIIRARGWSSATSLRTDLESLVGRVSPATTVADLKMKPAAPRRRTATGVVPRIQINSVMRAVQVKPLASDEPYYVKLRAEVDESFMSEGLGMVYLGFHLDPLLHVHWNNLAAPIQFRVQCPVGITMGPGAGRGPEIKVAADGDPREFLVGLEWDASILSASRLADSPIIIEVDYFACHDDLGWCKPIRQQYEVRLLVDRNAGSVRGRGSFGGGRRR
;
A
#
# COMPACT_ATOMS: atom_id res chain seq x y z
N MET A 1 16.81 -4.03 -15.87
CA MET A 1 15.67 -3.81 -16.77
C MET A 1 15.96 -2.67 -17.73
N GLU A 2 16.23 -1.46 -17.24
CA GLU A 2 16.60 -0.29 -18.08
C GLU A 2 17.73 -0.56 -19.09
N THR A 3 18.82 -1.23 -18.69
CA THR A 3 19.90 -1.61 -19.63
C THR A 3 19.43 -2.47 -20.79
N VAL A 4 18.50 -3.39 -20.53
CA VAL A 4 17.91 -4.26 -21.54
C VAL A 4 16.98 -3.44 -22.44
N ALA A 5 16.22 -2.51 -21.88
CA ALA A 5 15.36 -1.63 -22.66
C ALA A 5 16.16 -0.75 -23.63
N VAL A 6 17.28 -0.15 -23.18
CA VAL A 6 18.18 0.63 -24.04
C VAL A 6 18.71 -0.20 -25.20
N ASP A 7 19.12 -1.44 -24.93
CA ASP A 7 19.72 -2.30 -25.96
C ASP A 7 18.71 -2.80 -27.00
N TYR A 8 17.48 -3.09 -26.59
CA TYR A 8 16.51 -3.79 -27.44
C TYR A 8 15.36 -2.93 -27.95
N ALA A 9 15.13 -1.73 -27.38
CA ALA A 9 14.14 -0.80 -27.93
C ALA A 9 14.42 -0.39 -29.38
N PRO A 10 15.67 -0.09 -29.78
CA PRO A 10 16.00 0.18 -31.19
C PRO A 10 15.78 -1.00 -32.13
N ARG A 11 15.64 -2.22 -31.59
CA ARG A 11 15.34 -3.45 -32.34
C ARG A 11 13.84 -3.76 -32.40
N GLY A 12 12.98 -2.81 -32.01
CA GLY A 12 11.53 -2.93 -32.11
C GLY A 12 10.85 -3.55 -30.88
N VAL A 13 11.57 -3.82 -29.79
CA VAL A 13 10.98 -4.32 -28.54
C VAL A 13 10.43 -3.16 -27.72
N LYS A 14 9.16 -3.23 -27.30
CA LYS A 14 8.56 -2.24 -26.40
C LYS A 14 8.60 -2.72 -24.97
N PHE A 15 8.96 -1.83 -24.05
CA PHE A 15 9.06 -2.12 -22.62
C PHE A 15 8.05 -1.30 -21.84
N TYR A 16 7.40 -1.94 -20.87
CA TYR A 16 6.44 -1.33 -19.98
C TYR A 16 6.62 -1.88 -18.57
N TYR A 17 6.56 -1.01 -17.56
CA TYR A 17 6.29 -1.43 -16.20
C TYR A 17 4.78 -1.34 -15.93
N ILE A 18 4.25 -2.30 -15.19
CA ILE A 18 2.84 -2.30 -14.78
C ILE A 18 2.79 -2.07 -13.28
N TYR A 19 2.26 -0.92 -12.87
CA TYR A 19 2.00 -0.61 -11.47
C TYR A 19 0.69 -1.26 -11.04
N LYS A 20 0.77 -2.19 -10.09
CA LYS A 20 -0.36 -2.93 -9.50
C LYS A 20 -0.54 -2.55 -8.04
N ALA A 21 -1.55 -3.09 -7.37
CA ALA A 21 -1.66 -2.99 -5.91
C ALA A 21 -0.35 -3.36 -5.21
N LEU A 22 -0.04 -2.65 -4.12
CA LEU A 22 1.19 -2.82 -3.36
C LEU A 22 1.29 -4.24 -2.80
N ALA A 23 2.41 -4.91 -3.06
CA ALA A 23 2.69 -6.21 -2.45
C ALA A 23 3.00 -6.10 -0.95
N HIS A 24 3.67 -5.00 -0.57
CA HIS A 24 4.11 -4.70 0.79
C HIS A 24 3.76 -3.27 1.18
N PRO A 25 2.49 -3.00 1.55
CA PRO A 25 2.13 -1.74 2.19
C PRO A 25 2.97 -1.47 3.45
N GLU A 26 2.97 -0.22 3.89
CA GLU A 26 3.79 0.34 4.96
C GLU A 26 5.30 0.43 4.65
N ASN A 27 5.82 -0.34 3.68
CA ASN A 27 7.19 -0.15 3.21
C ASN A 27 7.34 1.26 2.63
N ASN A 28 8.33 1.99 3.14
CA ASN A 28 8.54 3.41 2.87
C ASN A 28 7.34 4.32 3.22
N GLY A 29 6.33 3.81 3.94
CA GLY A 29 5.15 4.55 4.38
C GLY A 29 3.96 4.51 3.41
N TYR A 30 4.10 3.86 2.24
CA TYR A 30 3.01 3.79 1.27
C TYR A 30 1.92 2.81 1.71
N ILE A 31 0.66 3.25 1.65
CA ILE A 31 -0.52 2.39 1.82
C ILE A 31 -1.25 2.29 0.48
N GLN A 32 -2.11 1.28 0.31
CA GLN A 32 -2.88 1.13 -0.92
C GLN A 32 -3.60 2.45 -1.26
N PRO A 33 -3.60 2.87 -2.55
CA PRO A 33 -4.39 3.99 -2.97
C PRO A 33 -5.88 3.64 -2.90
N PHE A 34 -6.71 4.63 -2.58
CA PHE A 34 -8.17 4.50 -2.61
C PHE A 34 -8.77 4.90 -3.95
N THR A 35 -8.06 5.72 -4.73
CA THR A 35 -8.50 6.20 -6.04
C THR A 35 -7.46 5.94 -7.13
N LEU A 36 -7.88 6.07 -8.38
CA LEU A 36 -6.97 5.94 -9.52
C LEU A 36 -5.97 7.09 -9.54
N GLU A 37 -6.40 8.29 -9.16
CA GLU A 37 -5.56 9.50 -9.06
C GLU A 37 -4.42 9.28 -8.07
N GLU A 38 -4.72 8.75 -6.87
CA GLU A 38 -3.69 8.40 -5.89
C GLU A 38 -2.76 7.31 -6.41
N ARG A 39 -3.28 6.30 -7.12
CA ARG A 39 -2.42 5.27 -7.73
C ARG A 39 -1.51 5.84 -8.81
N LEU A 40 -1.97 6.83 -9.56
CA LEU A 40 -1.15 7.56 -10.53
C LEU A 40 -0.08 8.42 -9.84
N LEU A 41 -0.36 8.99 -8.66
CA LEU A 41 0.68 9.64 -7.85
C LEU A 41 1.75 8.64 -7.42
N HIS A 42 1.36 7.40 -7.05
CA HIS A 42 2.34 6.35 -6.77
C HIS A 42 3.21 6.03 -8.00
N VAL A 43 2.63 5.98 -9.19
CA VAL A 43 3.39 5.78 -10.45
C VAL A 43 4.38 6.91 -10.68
N GLN A 44 3.96 8.16 -10.48
CA GLN A 44 4.82 9.33 -10.63
C GLN A 44 5.99 9.29 -9.63
N GLU A 45 5.72 8.95 -8.38
CA GLU A 45 6.77 8.80 -7.37
C GLU A 45 7.72 7.65 -7.70
N ALA A 46 7.21 6.49 -8.14
CA ALA A 46 8.04 5.38 -8.56
C ALA A 46 8.95 5.76 -9.75
N LYS A 47 8.41 6.43 -10.77
CA LYS A 47 9.18 7.00 -11.89
C LYS A 47 10.30 7.92 -11.40
N ARG A 48 9.96 8.86 -10.51
CA ARG A 48 10.91 9.85 -9.94
C ARG A 48 12.00 9.17 -9.11
N THR A 49 11.63 8.27 -8.20
CA THR A 49 12.56 7.60 -7.29
C THR A 49 13.50 6.66 -8.04
N LEU A 50 13.00 5.93 -9.03
CA LEU A 50 13.81 5.03 -9.82
C LEU A 50 14.63 5.77 -10.89
N GLY A 51 14.19 6.94 -11.35
CA GLY A 51 14.81 7.64 -12.48
C GLY A 51 14.64 6.85 -13.80
N SER A 52 13.58 6.03 -13.88
CA SER A 52 13.31 5.13 -15.00
C SER A 52 12.82 5.88 -16.23
N GLY A 53 13.30 5.48 -17.41
CA GLY A 53 12.82 5.98 -18.71
C GLY A 53 11.79 5.06 -19.39
N ILE A 54 11.57 3.85 -18.85
CA ILE A 54 10.56 2.92 -19.34
C ILE A 54 9.15 3.48 -19.03
N GLU A 55 8.21 3.31 -19.95
CA GLU A 55 6.82 3.74 -19.76
C GLU A 55 6.13 2.92 -18.66
N TRP A 56 5.28 3.57 -17.86
CA TRP A 56 4.51 2.89 -16.81
C TRP A 56 3.03 2.89 -17.15
N ILE A 57 2.43 1.72 -17.03
CA ILE A 57 0.99 1.51 -17.12
C ILE A 57 0.46 1.30 -15.71
N CYS A 58 -0.61 2.00 -15.38
CA CYS A 58 -1.30 1.85 -14.11
C CYS A 58 -2.43 0.82 -14.26
N ASP A 59 -2.47 -0.22 -13.42
CA ASP A 59 -3.61 -1.14 -13.36
C ASP A 59 -4.83 -0.42 -12.77
N ASN A 60 -6.03 -0.83 -13.18
CA ASN A 60 -7.27 -0.24 -12.69
C ASN A 60 -7.52 -0.57 -11.21
N MET A 61 -8.43 0.17 -10.56
CA MET A 61 -8.70 -0.03 -9.12
C MET A 61 -9.20 -1.44 -8.78
N ASP A 62 -9.84 -2.12 -9.72
CA ASP A 62 -10.28 -3.52 -9.59
C ASP A 62 -9.14 -4.55 -9.68
N ASN A 63 -7.92 -4.12 -10.04
CA ASN A 63 -6.73 -4.95 -10.23
C ASN A 63 -6.91 -6.03 -11.31
N GLY A 64 -7.62 -5.68 -12.39
CA GLY A 64 -7.97 -6.61 -13.47
C GLY A 64 -6.74 -7.20 -14.16
N LEU A 65 -5.72 -6.38 -14.44
CA LEU A 65 -4.51 -6.87 -15.11
C LEU A 65 -3.66 -7.74 -14.17
N LYS A 66 -3.54 -7.36 -12.89
CA LYS A 66 -2.93 -8.21 -11.85
C LYS A 66 -3.59 -9.58 -11.79
N ALA A 67 -4.92 -9.63 -11.80
CA ALA A 67 -5.67 -10.89 -11.75
C ALA A 67 -5.44 -11.73 -13.02
N ALA A 68 -5.55 -11.12 -14.21
CA ALA A 68 -5.35 -11.80 -15.49
C ALA A 68 -3.93 -12.38 -15.64
N LEU A 69 -2.93 -11.75 -15.03
CA LEU A 69 -1.52 -12.18 -15.09
C LEU A 69 -1.09 -13.07 -13.91
N GLY A 70 -2.03 -13.65 -13.15
CA GLY A 70 -1.73 -14.63 -12.10
C GLY A 70 -1.28 -14.05 -10.76
N GLY A 71 -1.37 -12.73 -10.56
CA GLY A 71 -1.29 -12.10 -9.23
C GLY A 71 0.10 -11.98 -8.61
N ALA A 72 1.16 -12.52 -9.24
CA ALA A 72 2.52 -12.41 -8.74
C ALA A 72 2.97 -10.94 -8.66
N PRO A 73 3.71 -10.52 -7.60
CA PRO A 73 4.01 -9.11 -7.35
C PRO A 73 4.97 -8.52 -8.40
N ASN A 74 6.01 -9.25 -8.78
CA ASN A 74 7.10 -8.80 -9.66
C ASN A 74 7.25 -9.68 -10.91
N SER A 75 6.14 -10.17 -11.45
CA SER A 75 6.10 -11.01 -12.66
C SER A 75 6.57 -10.25 -13.91
N GLU A 76 7.14 -10.98 -14.87
CA GLU A 76 7.55 -10.46 -16.17
C GLU A 76 7.02 -11.33 -17.30
N PHE A 77 6.63 -10.70 -18.41
CA PHE A 77 6.05 -11.34 -19.58
C PHE A 77 6.70 -10.80 -20.86
N ILE A 78 6.91 -11.67 -21.84
CA ILE A 78 7.22 -11.27 -23.22
C ILE A 78 6.03 -11.65 -24.09
N ILE A 79 5.49 -10.66 -24.79
CA ILE A 79 4.32 -10.78 -25.65
C ILE A 79 4.77 -10.53 -27.09
N ASP A 80 4.41 -11.44 -28.00
CA ASP A 80 4.74 -11.30 -29.42
C ASP A 80 3.77 -10.33 -30.15
N PRO A 81 4.04 -9.96 -31.42
CA PRO A 81 3.16 -9.06 -32.18
C PRO A 81 1.73 -9.58 -32.41
N ALA A 82 1.49 -10.88 -32.25
CA ALA A 82 0.15 -11.48 -32.33
C ALA A 82 -0.59 -11.45 -30.98
N GLY A 83 0.01 -10.88 -29.93
CA GLY A 83 -0.56 -10.78 -28.60
C GLY A 83 -0.38 -12.06 -27.74
N LYS A 84 0.45 -13.00 -28.17
CA LYS A 84 0.69 -14.24 -27.42
C LYS A 84 1.82 -14.06 -26.42
N ILE A 85 1.59 -14.50 -25.18
CA ILE A 85 2.65 -14.63 -24.17
C ILE A 85 3.59 -15.77 -24.59
N ILE A 86 4.81 -15.44 -24.99
CA ILE A 86 5.85 -16.40 -25.41
C ILE A 86 6.86 -16.70 -24.29
N ARG A 87 6.91 -15.86 -23.26
CA ARG A 87 7.63 -16.10 -22.00
C ARG A 87 6.82 -15.51 -20.84
N ALA A 88 6.75 -16.24 -19.74
CA ALA A 88 6.18 -15.78 -18.48
C ALA A 88 7.09 -16.21 -17.32
N ARG A 89 7.31 -15.33 -16.36
CA ARG A 89 8.10 -15.63 -15.16
C ARG A 89 7.51 -14.96 -13.92
N GLY A 90 7.52 -15.69 -12.81
CA GLY A 90 7.00 -15.21 -11.52
C GLY A 90 7.84 -14.10 -10.88
N TRP A 91 9.09 -13.91 -11.35
CA TRP A 91 9.99 -12.87 -10.88
C TRP A 91 10.85 -12.31 -12.03
N SER A 92 10.87 -11.00 -12.20
CA SER A 92 11.66 -10.30 -13.21
C SER A 92 13.16 -10.49 -13.01
N SER A 93 13.89 -10.64 -14.11
CA SER A 93 15.35 -10.83 -14.13
C SER A 93 15.93 -10.23 -15.40
N ALA A 94 16.74 -9.17 -15.25
CA ALA A 94 17.35 -8.50 -16.39
C ALA A 94 18.27 -9.43 -17.20
N THR A 95 18.98 -10.34 -16.53
CA THR A 95 19.85 -11.33 -17.18
C THR A 95 19.05 -12.31 -18.01
N SER A 96 17.98 -12.88 -17.44
CA SER A 96 17.14 -13.85 -18.14
C SER A 96 16.39 -13.20 -19.32
N LEU A 97 15.85 -11.99 -19.11
CA LEU A 97 15.21 -11.22 -20.17
C LEU A 97 16.16 -10.95 -21.34
N ARG A 98 17.41 -10.58 -21.04
CA ARG A 98 18.43 -10.38 -22.08
C ARG A 98 18.65 -11.66 -22.87
N THR A 99 18.84 -12.80 -22.20
CA THR A 99 19.01 -14.10 -22.87
C THR A 99 17.82 -14.45 -23.77
N ASP A 100 16.58 -14.21 -23.33
CA ASP A 100 15.42 -14.45 -24.19
C ASP A 100 15.45 -13.54 -25.42
N LEU A 101 15.74 -12.24 -25.24
CA LEU A 101 15.76 -11.29 -26.34
C LEU A 101 16.93 -11.53 -27.31
N GLU A 102 18.07 -12.05 -26.84
CA GLU A 102 19.15 -12.50 -27.72
C GLU A 102 18.66 -13.59 -28.68
N SER A 103 17.87 -14.55 -28.18
CA SER A 103 17.28 -15.62 -28.99
C SER A 103 16.16 -15.14 -29.92
N LEU A 104 15.40 -14.12 -29.52
CA LEU A 104 14.20 -13.67 -30.24
C LEU A 104 14.49 -12.57 -31.28
N VAL A 105 15.37 -11.63 -30.94
CA VAL A 105 15.65 -10.43 -31.75
C VAL A 105 17.16 -10.21 -31.98
N GLY A 106 17.97 -11.23 -31.69
CA GLY A 106 19.40 -11.27 -31.93
C GLY A 106 20.23 -10.59 -30.83
N ARG A 107 21.50 -10.98 -30.73
CA ARG A 107 22.42 -10.47 -29.69
C ARG A 107 22.80 -9.00 -29.90
N VAL A 108 22.95 -8.27 -28.80
CA VAL A 108 23.51 -6.89 -28.74
C VAL A 108 24.91 -6.96 -28.15
N SER A 109 25.89 -6.33 -28.82
CA SER A 109 27.28 -6.26 -28.37
C SER A 109 27.94 -4.96 -28.85
N PRO A 110 28.59 -4.18 -27.97
CA PRO A 110 28.64 -4.37 -26.51
C PRO A 110 27.27 -4.15 -25.87
N ALA A 111 27.00 -4.85 -24.76
CA ALA A 111 25.76 -4.68 -24.00
C ALA A 111 25.86 -3.46 -23.08
N THR A 112 24.75 -2.71 -22.95
CA THR A 112 24.65 -1.57 -22.02
C THR A 112 24.81 -2.03 -20.57
N THR A 113 25.66 -1.35 -19.82
CA THR A 113 25.87 -1.55 -18.37
C THR A 113 25.06 -0.55 -17.55
N VAL A 114 24.96 -0.77 -16.24
CA VAL A 114 24.26 0.16 -15.35
C VAL A 114 24.93 1.54 -15.32
N ALA A 115 26.26 1.60 -15.45
CA ALA A 115 27.00 2.86 -15.47
C ALA A 115 26.66 3.73 -16.70
N ASP A 116 26.31 3.11 -17.82
CA ASP A 116 25.98 3.81 -19.06
C ASP A 116 24.65 4.54 -18.98
N LEU A 117 23.72 4.07 -18.12
CA LEU A 117 22.38 4.62 -18.01
C LEU A 117 22.33 6.04 -17.45
N LYS A 118 23.37 6.44 -16.67
CA LYS A 118 23.44 7.76 -16.02
C LYS A 118 22.15 8.17 -15.29
N MET A 119 21.42 7.18 -14.77
CA MET A 119 20.16 7.39 -14.07
C MET A 119 20.38 8.22 -12.80
N LYS A 120 19.41 9.07 -12.49
CA LYS A 120 19.42 9.93 -11.30
C LYS A 120 18.28 9.51 -10.38
N PRO A 121 18.39 8.35 -9.70
CA PRO A 121 17.40 7.96 -8.72
C PRO A 121 17.37 9.00 -7.60
N ALA A 122 16.19 9.21 -7.03
CA ALA A 122 16.00 10.17 -5.97
C ALA A 122 15.43 9.47 -4.75
N ALA A 123 15.95 9.82 -3.57
CA ALA A 123 15.40 9.29 -2.33
C ALA A 123 13.89 9.61 -2.23
N PRO A 124 13.08 8.72 -1.61
CA PRO A 124 11.73 9.05 -1.22
C PRO A 124 11.72 10.35 -0.40
N ARG A 125 10.77 11.24 -0.70
CA ARG A 125 10.64 12.48 0.06
C ARG A 125 10.05 12.18 1.44
N ARG A 126 10.89 12.07 2.46
CA ARG A 126 10.46 12.03 3.87
C ARG A 126 10.94 13.28 4.57
N ARG A 127 10.01 14.15 4.92
CA ARG A 127 10.30 15.46 5.53
C ARG A 127 10.19 15.46 7.04
N THR A 128 9.50 14.48 7.61
CA THR A 128 9.18 14.45 9.03
C THR A 128 9.86 13.27 9.71
N ALA A 129 10.20 13.44 10.99
CA ALA A 129 10.75 12.39 11.82
C ALA A 129 9.83 11.15 11.86
N THR A 130 10.45 9.98 11.89
CA THR A 130 9.80 8.68 12.06
C THR A 130 10.54 7.87 13.12
N GLY A 131 9.88 6.93 13.78
CA GLY A 131 10.41 6.18 14.91
C GLY A 131 10.23 6.89 16.26
N VAL A 132 9.38 7.91 16.31
CA VAL A 132 8.93 8.64 17.50
C VAL A 132 7.88 7.81 18.25
N VAL A 133 6.89 7.28 17.54
CA VAL A 133 5.82 6.45 18.12
C VAL A 133 6.18 4.97 17.98
N PRO A 134 6.27 4.22 19.09
CA PRO A 134 6.50 2.79 19.03
C PRO A 134 5.38 2.08 18.26
N ARG A 135 5.77 1.16 17.38
CA ARG A 135 4.82 0.31 16.65
C ARG A 135 4.19 -0.69 17.61
N ILE A 136 2.89 -0.97 17.44
CA ILE A 136 2.25 -1.99 18.27
C ILE A 136 2.81 -3.38 17.93
N GLN A 137 2.97 -4.21 18.96
CA GLN A 137 3.36 -5.61 18.78
C GLN A 137 2.12 -6.44 18.48
N ILE A 138 2.19 -7.22 17.40
CA ILE A 138 1.12 -8.13 17.00
C ILE A 138 1.69 -9.55 17.00
N ASN A 139 1.10 -10.39 17.84
CA ASN A 139 1.56 -11.76 18.07
C ASN A 139 0.72 -12.81 17.33
N SER A 140 -0.20 -12.37 16.46
CA SER A 140 -1.07 -13.23 15.64
C SER A 140 -0.87 -12.95 14.15
N VAL A 141 -1.30 -13.91 13.32
CA VAL A 141 -1.39 -13.69 11.87
C VAL A 141 -2.59 -12.80 11.60
N MET A 142 -2.33 -11.63 11.03
CA MET A 142 -3.36 -10.67 10.65
C MET A 142 -3.64 -10.73 9.15
N ARG A 143 -4.90 -10.64 8.77
CA ARG A 143 -5.37 -10.58 7.38
C ARG A 143 -6.04 -9.24 7.12
N ALA A 144 -5.53 -8.52 6.13
CA ALA A 144 -6.15 -7.27 5.71
C ALA A 144 -7.57 -7.50 5.19
N VAL A 145 -8.46 -6.63 5.62
CA VAL A 145 -9.85 -6.61 5.18
C VAL A 145 -10.12 -5.39 4.31
N GLN A 146 -11.20 -5.42 3.55
CA GLN A 146 -11.53 -4.32 2.65
C GLN A 146 -11.84 -3.04 3.44
N VAL A 147 -11.15 -1.96 3.07
CA VAL A 147 -11.40 -0.62 3.58
C VAL A 147 -11.76 0.25 2.38
N LYS A 148 -12.89 0.95 2.47
CA LYS A 148 -13.34 1.91 1.47
C LYS A 148 -13.53 3.27 2.15
N PRO A 149 -12.88 4.35 1.68
CA PRO A 149 -13.19 5.68 2.19
C PRO A 149 -14.59 6.11 1.77
N LEU A 150 -15.27 6.87 2.64
CA LEU A 150 -16.49 7.58 2.28
C LEU A 150 -16.17 8.91 1.59
N ALA A 151 -17.18 9.57 1.03
CA ALA A 151 -16.97 10.88 0.40
C ALA A 151 -16.42 11.89 1.42
N SER A 152 -15.50 12.73 0.97
CA SER A 152 -14.83 13.77 1.77
C SER A 152 -14.50 14.94 0.85
N ASP A 153 -14.63 16.16 1.35
CA ASP A 153 -14.22 17.39 0.63
C ASP A 153 -12.70 17.52 0.55
N GLU A 154 -12.00 16.80 1.42
CA GLU A 154 -10.54 16.77 1.53
C GLU A 154 -9.98 15.45 0.98
N PRO A 155 -8.76 15.45 0.42
CA PRO A 155 -8.01 14.22 0.18
C PRO A 155 -7.87 13.38 1.46
N TYR A 156 -7.75 12.07 1.30
CA TYR A 156 -7.43 11.17 2.41
C TYR A 156 -5.95 11.27 2.78
N TYR A 157 -5.62 12.32 3.53
CA TYR A 157 -4.29 12.55 4.10
C TYR A 157 -3.84 11.42 5.03
N VAL A 158 -4.80 10.79 5.68
CA VAL A 158 -4.63 9.58 6.48
C VAL A 158 -5.31 8.43 5.75
N LYS A 159 -4.67 7.28 5.72
CA LYS A 159 -5.20 6.03 5.16
C LYS A 159 -5.39 5.03 6.27
N LEU A 160 -6.62 4.55 6.43
CA LEU A 160 -6.92 3.44 7.31
C LEU A 160 -6.52 2.12 6.66
N ARG A 161 -5.70 1.35 7.37
CA ARG A 161 -5.49 -0.07 7.13
C ARG A 161 -6.13 -0.85 8.28
N ALA A 162 -7.10 -1.69 7.94
CA ALA A 162 -7.73 -2.61 8.89
C ALA A 162 -7.29 -4.04 8.61
N GLU A 163 -6.91 -4.77 9.65
CA GLU A 163 -6.63 -6.20 9.57
C GLU A 163 -7.31 -6.93 10.71
N VAL A 164 -7.85 -8.11 10.45
CA VAL A 164 -8.46 -8.98 11.46
C VAL A 164 -7.52 -10.15 11.72
N ASP A 165 -7.50 -10.65 12.95
CA ASP A 165 -6.77 -11.89 13.20
C ASP A 165 -7.42 -13.09 12.49
N GLU A 166 -6.62 -14.13 12.29
CA GLU A 166 -7.08 -15.33 11.59
C GLU A 166 -8.16 -16.11 12.35
N SER A 167 -8.15 -16.07 13.69
CA SER A 167 -9.12 -16.75 14.56
C SER A 167 -10.52 -16.17 14.44
N PHE A 168 -10.66 -14.85 14.22
CA PHE A 168 -11.96 -14.21 14.08
C PHE A 168 -12.81 -14.83 12.98
N MET A 169 -12.17 -15.19 11.85
CA MET A 169 -12.88 -15.74 10.70
C MET A 169 -13.47 -17.12 10.96
N SER A 170 -12.92 -17.88 11.92
CA SER A 170 -13.41 -19.20 12.31
C SER A 170 -14.31 -19.17 13.55
N GLU A 171 -14.01 -18.31 14.53
CA GLU A 171 -14.62 -18.35 15.86
C GLU A 171 -15.62 -17.21 16.10
N GLY A 172 -15.62 -16.18 15.26
CA GLY A 172 -16.42 -14.97 15.47
C GLY A 172 -15.90 -14.06 16.60
N LEU A 173 -14.76 -14.40 17.22
CA LEU A 173 -14.10 -13.58 18.24
C LEU A 173 -12.64 -13.38 17.86
N GLY A 174 -12.14 -12.15 18.01
CA GLY A 174 -10.74 -11.84 17.76
C GLY A 174 -10.40 -10.37 17.95
N MET A 175 -9.31 -9.96 17.34
CA MET A 175 -8.73 -8.63 17.37
C MET A 175 -8.69 -8.03 15.98
N VAL A 176 -8.82 -6.70 15.94
CA VAL A 176 -8.66 -5.88 14.76
C VAL A 176 -7.54 -4.90 14.99
N TYR A 177 -6.58 -4.92 14.08
CA TYR A 177 -5.61 -3.86 13.92
C TYR A 177 -6.24 -2.72 13.13
N LEU A 178 -6.22 -1.52 13.70
CA LEU A 178 -6.55 -0.27 13.02
C LEU A 178 -5.30 0.59 12.93
N GLY A 179 -4.72 0.70 11.75
CA GLY A 179 -3.57 1.57 11.47
C GLY A 179 -3.99 2.80 10.68
N PHE A 180 -3.78 3.98 11.24
CA PHE A 180 -3.96 5.26 10.57
C PHE A 180 -2.59 5.79 10.10
N HIS A 181 -2.36 5.76 8.80
CA HIS A 181 -1.07 6.08 8.19
C HIS A 181 -1.18 7.35 7.35
N LEU A 182 -0.30 8.33 7.55
CA LEU A 182 -0.26 9.49 6.67
C LEU A 182 0.20 9.07 5.27
N ASP A 183 -0.44 9.60 4.22
CA ASP A 183 0.02 9.37 2.86
C ASP A 183 1.27 10.22 2.56
N PRO A 184 2.45 9.61 2.36
CA PRO A 184 3.69 10.35 2.14
C PRO A 184 3.68 11.20 0.86
N LEU A 185 2.79 10.90 -0.10
CA LEU A 185 2.66 11.64 -1.35
C LEU A 185 1.90 12.96 -1.20
N LEU A 186 1.14 13.09 -0.12
CA LEU A 186 0.41 14.33 0.19
C LEU A 186 1.21 15.28 1.08
N HIS A 187 2.45 14.90 1.44
CA HIS A 187 3.44 15.75 2.12
C HIS A 187 2.95 16.40 3.42
N VAL A 188 2.02 15.73 4.10
CA VAL A 188 1.51 16.14 5.41
C VAL A 188 2.26 15.47 6.55
N HIS A 189 2.13 16.04 7.74
CA HIS A 189 2.57 15.43 8.99
C HIS A 189 1.54 15.63 10.11
N TRP A 190 1.71 14.88 11.21
CA TRP A 190 0.91 15.05 12.41
C TRP A 190 1.28 16.36 13.11
N ASN A 191 0.27 17.06 13.63
CA ASN A 191 0.46 18.15 14.57
C ASN A 191 0.28 17.64 16.01
N ASN A 192 1.37 17.29 16.69
CA ASN A 192 1.30 16.76 18.05
C ASN A 192 1.11 17.86 19.11
N LEU A 193 1.13 19.15 18.72
CA LEU A 193 0.73 20.26 19.59
C LEU A 193 -0.79 20.42 19.66
N ALA A 194 -1.51 19.82 18.71
CA ALA A 194 -2.98 19.77 18.70
C ALA A 194 -3.50 18.53 19.45
N ALA A 195 -4.82 18.39 19.50
CA ALA A 195 -5.45 17.21 20.09
C ALA A 195 -5.00 15.93 19.32
N PRO A 196 -4.65 14.84 20.03
CA PRO A 196 -4.32 13.56 19.40
C PRO A 196 -5.47 13.06 18.52
N ILE A 197 -5.13 12.26 17.51
CA ILE A 197 -6.11 11.54 16.69
C ILE A 197 -7.14 10.83 17.56
N GLN A 198 -8.40 10.87 17.14
CA GLN A 198 -9.49 10.13 17.77
C GLN A 198 -10.24 9.36 16.71
N PHE A 199 -10.71 8.15 17.05
CA PHE A 199 -11.64 7.44 16.19
C PHE A 199 -12.87 7.00 16.99
N ARG A 200 -13.97 6.83 16.26
CA ARG A 200 -15.24 6.29 16.76
C ARG A 200 -15.70 5.20 15.82
N VAL A 201 -16.32 4.17 16.40
CA VAL A 201 -16.77 2.98 15.68
C VAL A 201 -18.29 2.91 15.75
N GLN A 202 -18.91 2.68 14.60
CA GLN A 202 -20.33 2.32 14.50
C GLN A 202 -20.40 0.93 13.90
N CYS A 203 -20.82 -0.04 14.72
CA CYS A 203 -20.99 -1.41 14.27
C CYS A 203 -22.44 -1.64 13.81
N PRO A 204 -22.65 -2.47 12.77
CA PRO A 204 -23.98 -2.98 12.47
C PRO A 204 -24.43 -3.97 13.55
N VAL A 205 -25.74 -4.23 13.60
CA VAL A 205 -26.33 -5.21 14.53
C VAL A 205 -25.69 -6.59 14.32
N GLY A 206 -25.30 -7.25 15.41
CA GLY A 206 -24.62 -8.56 15.40
C GLY A 206 -23.09 -8.49 15.29
N ILE A 207 -22.51 -7.29 15.22
CA ILE A 207 -21.05 -7.07 15.33
C ILE A 207 -20.80 -6.12 16.49
N THR A 208 -19.78 -6.40 17.29
CA THR A 208 -19.31 -5.54 18.38
C THR A 208 -17.82 -5.31 18.24
N MET A 209 -17.37 -4.06 18.31
CA MET A 209 -15.95 -3.69 18.35
C MET A 209 -15.65 -2.90 19.63
N GLY A 210 -14.68 -3.38 20.40
CA GLY A 210 -14.37 -2.88 21.74
C GLY A 210 -12.89 -2.54 21.92
N PRO A 211 -12.54 -1.31 22.35
CA PRO A 211 -13.44 -0.18 22.64
C PRO A 211 -14.04 0.42 21.35
N GLY A 212 -15.28 0.90 21.42
CA GLY A 212 -15.98 1.56 20.31
C GLY A 212 -15.45 2.97 19.97
N ALA A 213 -14.39 3.41 20.63
CA ALA A 213 -13.66 4.63 20.34
C ALA A 213 -12.22 4.50 20.86
N GLY A 214 -11.31 5.29 20.31
CA GLY A 214 -9.94 5.35 20.80
C GLY A 214 -9.29 6.71 20.56
N ARG A 215 -8.22 6.98 21.30
CA ARG A 215 -7.44 8.22 21.24
C ARG A 215 -5.96 7.88 21.11
N GLY A 216 -5.27 8.52 20.19
CA GLY A 216 -3.83 8.37 20.00
C GLY A 216 -3.02 8.86 21.20
N PRO A 217 -1.75 8.45 21.31
CA PRO A 217 -0.90 8.83 22.42
C PRO A 217 -0.60 10.35 22.41
N GLU A 218 -0.29 10.88 23.59
CA GLU A 218 0.30 12.21 23.70
C GLU A 218 1.81 12.12 23.41
N ILE A 219 2.26 12.91 22.44
CA ILE A 219 3.62 12.81 21.89
C ILE A 219 4.35 14.12 22.15
N LYS A 220 5.58 14.02 22.65
CA LYS A 220 6.35 15.18 23.12
C LYS A 220 6.99 16.00 21.99
N VAL A 221 7.29 15.39 20.85
CA VAL A 221 7.84 16.13 19.70
C VAL A 221 6.69 16.82 18.97
N ALA A 222 6.92 18.02 18.45
CA ALA A 222 5.87 18.84 17.84
C ALA A 222 5.23 18.20 16.58
N ALA A 223 6.00 17.40 15.84
CA ALA A 223 5.55 16.75 14.61
C ALA A 223 6.29 15.43 14.37
N ASP A 224 5.60 14.46 13.79
CA ASP A 224 6.16 13.21 13.26
C ASP A 224 5.28 12.68 12.12
N GLY A 225 5.76 11.62 11.45
CA GLY A 225 5.05 10.92 10.38
C GLY A 225 4.70 9.47 10.71
N ASP A 226 4.78 9.05 11.97
CA ASP A 226 4.56 7.65 12.35
C ASP A 226 3.07 7.27 12.32
N PRO A 227 2.71 6.02 12.00
CA PRO A 227 1.33 5.60 12.05
C PRO A 227 0.76 5.70 13.46
N ARG A 228 -0.55 5.92 13.55
CA ARG A 228 -1.31 5.83 14.79
C ARG A 228 -2.05 4.51 14.78
N GLU A 229 -1.65 3.61 15.67
CA GLU A 229 -2.03 2.20 15.60
C GLU A 229 -2.82 1.79 16.85
N PHE A 230 -3.86 0.99 16.64
CA PHE A 230 -4.74 0.50 17.69
C PHE A 230 -5.01 -0.98 17.48
N LEU A 231 -5.18 -1.69 18.58
CA LEU A 231 -5.63 -3.07 18.61
C LEU A 231 -6.92 -3.12 19.42
N VAL A 232 -8.02 -3.52 18.79
CA VAL A 232 -9.37 -3.51 19.37
C VAL A 232 -9.99 -4.90 19.25
N GLY A 233 -10.78 -5.32 20.23
CA GLY A 233 -11.53 -6.57 20.17
C GLY A 233 -12.67 -6.47 19.16
N LEU A 234 -13.00 -7.60 18.53
CA LEU A 234 -14.08 -7.76 17.58
C LEU A 234 -14.82 -9.06 17.86
N GLU A 235 -16.14 -8.95 17.95
CA GLU A 235 -17.05 -10.07 18.15
C GLU A 235 -18.15 -10.04 17.08
N TRP A 236 -18.53 -11.21 16.60
CA TRP A 236 -19.60 -11.45 15.65
C TRP A 236 -20.54 -12.51 16.21
N ASP A 237 -21.80 -12.11 16.41
CA ASP A 237 -22.87 -13.00 16.84
C ASP A 237 -23.59 -13.59 15.61
N ALA A 238 -23.25 -14.85 15.30
CA ALA A 238 -23.84 -15.59 14.19
C ALA A 238 -25.35 -15.87 14.34
N SER A 239 -25.90 -15.75 15.56
CA SER A 239 -27.34 -15.89 15.80
C SER A 239 -28.13 -14.64 15.41
N ILE A 240 -27.47 -13.48 15.38
CA ILE A 240 -28.05 -12.18 15.01
C ILE A 240 -27.73 -11.83 13.56
N LEU A 241 -26.48 -12.01 13.14
CA LEU A 241 -26.01 -11.71 11.78
C LEU A 241 -25.47 -12.98 11.13
N SER A 242 -26.13 -13.48 10.09
CA SER A 242 -25.65 -14.68 9.39
C SER A 242 -24.32 -14.44 8.67
N ALA A 243 -23.49 -15.48 8.54
CA ALA A 243 -22.18 -15.41 7.87
C ALA A 243 -22.24 -14.84 6.43
N SER A 244 -23.30 -15.17 5.68
CA SER A 244 -23.50 -14.70 4.30
C SER A 244 -23.74 -13.19 4.19
N ARG A 245 -24.08 -12.51 5.30
CA ARG A 245 -24.36 -11.07 5.36
C ARG A 245 -23.21 -10.28 5.99
N LEU A 246 -22.18 -10.96 6.50
CA LEU A 246 -21.08 -10.33 7.23
C LEU A 246 -20.30 -9.33 6.37
N ALA A 247 -19.99 -9.70 5.12
CA ALA A 247 -19.27 -8.85 4.18
C ALA A 247 -20.07 -7.61 3.73
N ASP A 248 -21.40 -7.69 3.76
CA ASP A 248 -22.33 -6.61 3.37
C ASP A 248 -22.77 -5.75 4.56
N SER A 249 -22.23 -6.01 5.75
CA SER A 249 -22.53 -5.29 6.99
C SER A 249 -21.29 -4.51 7.43
N PRO A 250 -20.98 -3.36 6.80
CA PRO A 250 -19.76 -2.62 7.06
C PRO A 250 -19.78 -1.99 8.47
N ILE A 251 -18.60 -1.98 9.10
CA ILE A 251 -18.31 -1.17 10.29
C ILE A 251 -17.89 0.21 9.80
N ILE A 252 -18.50 1.26 10.33
CA ILE A 252 -18.09 2.63 10.01
C ILE A 252 -17.07 3.10 11.04
N ILE A 253 -15.89 3.49 10.57
CA ILE A 253 -14.84 4.12 11.37
C ILE A 253 -14.78 5.59 11.02
N GLU A 254 -15.18 6.44 11.95
CA GLU A 254 -14.98 7.89 11.85
C GLU A 254 -13.66 8.27 12.55
N VAL A 255 -12.88 9.14 11.94
CA VAL A 255 -11.62 9.63 12.49
C VAL A 255 -11.58 11.15 12.49
N ASP A 256 -11.12 11.72 13.60
CA ASP A 256 -10.78 13.13 13.76
C ASP A 256 -9.26 13.25 13.95
N TYR A 257 -8.61 14.12 13.19
CA TYR A 257 -7.18 14.37 13.34
C TYR A 257 -6.78 15.76 12.87
N PHE A 258 -5.55 16.17 13.20
CA PHE A 258 -4.93 17.38 12.66
C PHE A 258 -3.78 16.99 11.74
N ALA A 259 -3.79 17.54 10.53
CA ALA A 259 -2.67 17.44 9.60
C ALA A 259 -2.14 18.85 9.29
N CYS A 260 -0.84 18.92 9.04
CA CYS A 260 -0.14 20.12 8.60
C CYS A 260 0.60 19.86 7.30
N HIS A 261 0.68 20.88 6.45
CA HIS A 261 1.46 20.88 5.22
C HIS A 261 2.34 22.12 5.19
N ASP A 262 3.64 21.93 5.40
CA ASP A 262 4.59 23.04 5.54
C ASP A 262 4.70 23.88 4.26
N ASP A 263 4.83 23.26 3.09
CA ASP A 263 4.98 24.02 1.82
C ASP A 263 3.76 24.87 1.47
N LEU A 264 2.57 24.45 1.92
CA LEU A 264 1.32 25.15 1.67
C LEU A 264 0.90 26.01 2.88
N GLY A 265 1.68 25.98 3.97
CA GLY A 265 1.50 26.86 5.13
C GLY A 265 0.21 26.64 5.91
N TRP A 266 -0.38 25.43 5.93
CA TRP A 266 -1.63 25.17 6.65
C TRP A 266 -1.51 24.04 7.66
N CYS A 267 -2.31 24.14 8.72
CA CYS A 267 -2.58 23.11 9.72
C CYS A 267 -4.08 23.13 10.02
N LYS A 268 -4.80 22.03 9.80
CA LYS A 268 -6.26 22.03 9.94
C LYS A 268 -6.80 20.73 10.56
N PRO A 269 -7.92 20.81 11.31
CA PRO A 269 -8.67 19.63 11.72
C PRO A 269 -9.34 18.99 10.50
N ILE A 270 -9.34 17.66 10.46
CA ILE A 270 -9.96 16.87 9.42
C ILE A 270 -10.81 15.79 10.08
N ARG A 271 -12.02 15.61 9.56
CA ARG A 271 -12.92 14.50 9.92
C ARG A 271 -13.20 13.69 8.67
N GLN A 272 -12.95 12.39 8.74
CA GLN A 272 -13.16 11.47 7.62
C GLN A 272 -13.75 10.15 8.11
N GLN A 273 -14.35 9.39 7.19
CA GLN A 273 -15.01 8.13 7.51
C GLN A 273 -14.60 7.02 6.54
N TYR A 274 -14.54 5.80 7.07
CA TYR A 274 -14.23 4.60 6.30
C TYR A 274 -15.28 3.53 6.54
N GLU A 275 -15.68 2.84 5.49
CA GLU A 275 -16.32 1.53 5.57
C GLU A 275 -15.25 0.45 5.70
N VAL A 276 -15.30 -0.31 6.79
CA VAL A 276 -14.53 -1.54 6.97
C VAL A 276 -15.46 -2.72 6.78
N ARG A 277 -15.23 -3.51 5.73
CA ARG A 277 -15.99 -4.75 5.47
C ARG A 277 -15.17 -5.92 5.96
N LEU A 278 -15.78 -6.83 6.72
CA LEU A 278 -15.14 -8.05 7.22
C LEU A 278 -15.01 -9.10 6.09
N LEU A 279 -14.32 -8.72 5.04
CA LEU A 279 -14.02 -9.50 3.85
C LEU A 279 -12.54 -9.34 3.54
N VAL A 280 -11.81 -10.47 3.45
CA VAL A 280 -10.38 -10.46 3.17
C VAL A 280 -10.10 -9.75 1.85
N ASP A 281 -9.25 -8.72 1.89
CA ASP A 281 -8.78 -8.04 0.70
C ASP A 281 -7.55 -8.76 0.14
N ARG A 282 -7.77 -9.51 -0.94
CA ARG A 282 -6.71 -10.26 -1.65
C ARG A 282 -5.70 -9.37 -2.38
N ASN A 283 -5.99 -8.08 -2.50
CA ASN A 283 -5.11 -7.09 -3.13
C ASN A 283 -4.45 -6.16 -2.12
N ALA A 284 -4.81 -6.23 -0.83
CA ALA A 284 -4.25 -5.38 0.20
C ALA A 284 -2.77 -5.66 0.52
N GLY A 285 -2.16 -6.70 -0.04
CA GLY A 285 -0.75 -7.05 0.19
C GLY A 285 -0.48 -7.53 1.62
N SER A 286 0.79 -7.85 1.92
CA SER A 286 1.22 -8.31 3.24
C SER A 286 2.30 -7.43 3.84
N VAL A 287 2.12 -7.11 5.12
CA VAL A 287 3.10 -6.39 5.94
C VAL A 287 4.00 -7.42 6.60
N ARG A 288 5.32 -7.20 6.55
CA ARG A 288 6.31 -8.09 7.18
C ARG A 288 6.98 -7.36 8.34
N GLY A 289 7.07 -8.01 9.49
CA GLY A 289 7.87 -7.53 10.63
C GLY A 289 7.30 -6.32 11.39
N ARG A 290 5.96 -6.10 11.37
CA ARG A 290 5.32 -5.04 12.17
C ARG A 290 5.68 -5.25 13.66
N GLY A 291 6.25 -4.22 14.29
CA GLY A 291 6.64 -4.28 15.71
C GLY A 291 7.92 -5.05 16.03
N SER A 292 8.63 -5.61 15.03
CA SER A 292 9.96 -6.19 15.26
C SER A 292 11.01 -5.08 15.21
N PHE A 293 11.66 -4.80 16.35
CA PHE A 293 12.84 -3.95 16.40
C PHE A 293 13.89 -4.45 15.39
N GLY A 294 14.54 -3.49 14.71
CA GLY A 294 15.44 -3.72 13.59
C GLY A 294 16.44 -4.85 13.80
N GLY A 295 16.33 -5.87 12.95
CA GLY A 295 17.36 -6.86 12.71
C GLY A 295 17.66 -6.90 11.21
N GLY A 296 18.13 -5.79 10.66
CA GLY A 296 18.58 -5.71 9.28
C GLY A 296 19.76 -6.66 9.06
N ARG A 297 19.49 -7.90 8.66
CA ARG A 297 20.46 -8.68 7.91
C ARG A 297 20.50 -8.10 6.50
N ARG A 298 21.45 -7.18 6.29
CA ARG A 298 22.03 -6.97 4.97
C ARG A 298 22.41 -8.34 4.40
N ARG A 299 21.78 -8.72 3.31
CA ARG A 299 22.37 -9.60 2.30
C ARG A 299 22.27 -8.87 0.97
#